data_AF-A0A951DKG4-F1
#
_entry.id   AF-A0A951DKG4-F1
#
_cell.length_a   1.000
_cell.length_b   1.000
_cell.length_c   1.000
_cell.angle_alpha   90.00
_cell.angle_beta   90.00
_cell.angle_gamma   90.00
#
_symmetry.space_group_name_H-M   'P 1'
#
loop_
_entity.id
_entity.type
_entity.pdbx_description
1 polymer ?
#
loop_
_entity_poly.entity_id
_entity_poly.type
_entity_poly.pdbx_seq_one_letter_code
_entity_poly.pdbx_strand_id
1 'polypeptide(L)'
;MELGLIVLGIAIVAAAGIMAFAMRGRAPVAAPEVPPPDPRLDSVMAQQGEIAGRFQQTVEAQAALQRTLSERIEALDKRLGETLSASASQTAATIAGIGERLNVIDQAQKNITALSGQVVSLQEILSDKQTRGAFGQERMEAIIADQLAPNQFEFQFTLSNGRRPDCVIRVPNVEGVIVVDAKFPLEAYEAFRSLPADGDRKAATARLRADVLKHV
;
A
#
# COMPACT_ATOMS: atom_id res chain seq x y z
N MET A 1 38.11 -91.33 -76.97
CA MET A 1 37.54 -91.37 -75.60
C MET A 1 38.44 -92.10 -74.60
N GLU A 2 39.62 -92.59 -74.97
CA GLU A 2 40.39 -93.48 -74.08
C GLU A 2 41.37 -92.76 -73.12
N LEU A 3 41.85 -91.55 -73.47
CA LEU A 3 42.77 -90.80 -72.59
C LEU A 3 42.08 -90.26 -71.31
N GLY A 4 40.79 -89.90 -71.40
CA GLY A 4 40.05 -89.31 -70.28
C GLY A 4 39.76 -90.28 -69.14
N LEU A 5 39.58 -91.58 -69.45
CA LEU A 5 39.35 -92.62 -68.45
C LEU A 5 40.62 -92.95 -67.65
N ILE A 6 41.78 -92.89 -68.29
CA ILE A 6 43.07 -93.17 -67.62
C ILE A 6 43.43 -92.04 -66.65
N VAL A 7 43.20 -90.78 -67.02
CA VAL A 7 43.45 -89.62 -66.15
C VAL A 7 42.50 -89.64 -64.93
N LEU A 8 41.23 -90.00 -65.13
CA LEU A 8 40.28 -90.14 -64.03
C LEU A 8 40.65 -91.29 -63.08
N GLY A 9 41.12 -92.42 -63.63
CA GLY A 9 41.59 -93.55 -62.84
C GLY A 9 42.79 -93.20 -61.96
N ILE A 10 43.78 -92.48 -62.50
CA ILE A 10 44.96 -92.04 -61.75
C ILE A 10 44.56 -91.02 -60.66
N ALA A 11 43.62 -90.12 -60.95
CA ALA A 11 43.13 -89.13 -59.97
C ALA A 11 42.42 -89.79 -58.78
N ILE A 12 41.62 -90.84 -59.03
CA ILE A 12 40.92 -91.57 -57.95
C ILE A 12 41.91 -92.35 -57.09
N VAL A 13 42.91 -93.00 -57.68
CA VAL A 13 43.95 -93.73 -56.94
C VAL A 13 44.83 -92.77 -56.13
N ALA A 14 45.16 -91.60 -56.68
CA ALA A 14 45.88 -90.56 -55.95
C ALA A 14 45.06 -90.01 -54.77
N ALA A 15 43.76 -89.75 -54.97
CA ALA A 15 42.87 -89.27 -53.91
C ALA A 15 42.69 -90.31 -52.79
N ALA A 16 42.53 -91.59 -53.15
CA ALA A 16 42.46 -92.68 -52.18
C ALA A 16 43.79 -92.88 -51.44
N GLY A 17 44.92 -92.73 -52.13
CA GLY A 17 46.26 -92.77 -51.52
C GLY A 17 46.49 -91.64 -50.52
N ILE A 18 46.07 -90.42 -50.84
CA ILE A 18 46.17 -89.26 -49.94
C ILE A 18 45.23 -89.42 -48.73
N MET A 19 44.01 -89.92 -48.94
CA MET A 19 43.05 -90.15 -47.85
C MET A 19 43.51 -91.28 -46.92
N ALA A 20 44.08 -92.36 -47.46
CA ALA A 20 44.66 -93.44 -46.68
C ALA A 20 45.93 -93.01 -45.94
N PHE A 21 46.78 -92.18 -46.55
CA PHE A 21 47.96 -91.62 -45.89
C PHE A 21 47.59 -90.63 -44.78
N ALA A 22 46.56 -89.82 -44.97
CA ALA A 22 46.03 -88.91 -43.95
C ALA A 22 45.41 -89.67 -42.76
N MET A 23 44.91 -90.89 -42.98
CA MET A 23 44.34 -91.72 -41.92
C MET A 23 45.37 -92.67 -41.25
N ARG A 24 46.52 -92.94 -41.87
CA ARG A 24 47.50 -93.94 -41.36
C ARG A 24 48.54 -93.39 -40.36
N GLY A 25 48.37 -92.15 -39.89
CA GLY A 25 49.30 -91.49 -38.96
C GLY A 25 48.72 -91.05 -37.60
N ARG A 26 47.45 -91.31 -37.29
CA ARG A 26 46.87 -90.94 -35.98
C ARG A 26 46.75 -92.13 -35.04
N ALA A 27 47.81 -92.37 -34.27
CA ALA A 27 47.69 -93.05 -32.98
C ALA A 27 46.73 -92.26 -32.07
N PRO A 28 46.00 -92.92 -31.15
CA PRO A 28 45.14 -92.22 -30.20
C PRO A 28 46.02 -91.38 -29.27
N VAL A 29 46.07 -90.07 -29.52
CA VAL A 29 46.65 -89.11 -28.58
C VAL A 29 45.71 -89.06 -27.39
N ALA A 30 46.24 -89.37 -26.20
CA ALA A 30 45.53 -89.22 -24.93
C ALA A 30 44.86 -87.84 -24.86
N ALA A 31 43.64 -87.80 -24.32
CA ALA A 31 42.85 -86.58 -24.21
C ALA A 31 43.70 -85.42 -23.63
N PRO A 32 43.61 -84.20 -24.19
CA PRO A 32 44.22 -83.05 -23.55
C PRO A 32 43.54 -82.88 -22.19
N GLU A 33 44.35 -82.96 -21.13
CA GLU A 33 43.93 -82.66 -19.77
C GLU A 33 43.46 -81.20 -19.75
N VAL A 34 42.14 -81.00 -19.60
CA VAL A 34 41.56 -79.67 -19.42
C VAL A 34 42.08 -79.15 -18.09
N PRO A 35 42.90 -78.08 -18.04
CA PRO A 35 43.33 -77.52 -16.76
C PRO A 35 42.07 -77.12 -15.96
N PRO A 36 42.06 -77.28 -14.63
CA PRO A 36 40.88 -76.97 -13.83
C PRO A 36 40.44 -75.53 -14.11
N PRO A 37 39.12 -75.25 -14.13
CA PRO A 37 38.61 -73.92 -14.39
C PRO A 37 39.26 -72.95 -13.39
N ASP A 38 39.92 -71.92 -13.91
CA ASP A 38 40.63 -70.94 -13.10
C ASP A 38 39.64 -70.28 -12.13
N PRO A 39 39.77 -70.46 -10.80
CA PRO A 39 38.83 -69.91 -9.80
C PRO A 39 38.76 -68.37 -9.79
N ARG A 40 39.67 -67.73 -10.54
CA ARG A 40 39.70 -66.29 -10.80
C ARG A 40 38.61 -65.83 -11.77
N LEU A 41 38.18 -66.66 -12.71
CA LEU A 41 37.14 -66.27 -13.68
C LEU A 41 35.75 -66.28 -13.05
N ASP A 42 35.45 -67.28 -12.21
CA ASP A 42 34.18 -67.37 -11.47
C ASP A 42 34.03 -66.24 -10.44
N SER A 43 35.11 -65.90 -9.74
CA SER A 43 35.13 -64.79 -8.79
C SER A 43 34.97 -63.42 -9.48
N VAL A 44 35.54 -63.24 -10.67
CA VAL A 44 35.34 -62.02 -11.48
C VAL A 44 33.91 -61.93 -12.01
N MET A 45 33.29 -63.03 -12.45
CA MET A 45 31.89 -63.03 -12.89
C MET A 45 30.91 -62.77 -11.75
N ALA A 46 31.14 -63.37 -10.56
CA ALA A 46 30.35 -63.10 -9.37
C ALA A 46 30.49 -61.63 -8.92
N GLN A 47 31.70 -61.09 -8.96
CA GLN A 47 31.97 -59.68 -8.64
C GLN A 47 31.32 -58.72 -9.64
N GLN A 48 31.31 -59.05 -10.94
CA GLN A 48 30.61 -58.26 -11.96
C GLN A 48 29.08 -58.29 -11.77
N GLY A 49 28.50 -59.43 -11.39
CA GLY A 49 27.06 -59.53 -11.07
C GLY A 49 26.66 -58.68 -9.87
N GLU A 50 27.50 -58.63 -8.83
CA GLU A 50 27.27 -57.78 -7.66
C GLU A 50 27.40 -56.28 -8.01
N ILE A 51 28.37 -55.91 -8.87
CA ILE A 51 28.53 -54.55 -9.37
C ILE A 51 27.34 -54.14 -10.24
N ALA A 52 26.86 -55.01 -11.12
CA ALA A 52 25.68 -54.74 -11.95
C ALA A 52 24.41 -54.54 -11.10
N GLY A 53 24.22 -55.36 -10.06
CA GLY A 53 23.10 -55.21 -9.12
C GLY A 53 23.17 -53.89 -8.33
N ARG A 54 24.35 -53.53 -7.83
CA ARG A 54 24.58 -52.24 -7.16
C ARG A 54 24.38 -51.07 -8.11
N PHE A 55 24.83 -51.18 -9.36
CA PHE A 55 24.62 -50.15 -10.39
C PHE A 55 23.13 -49.94 -10.67
N GLN A 56 22.38 -51.02 -10.87
CA GLN A 56 20.92 -50.96 -11.06
C GLN A 56 20.23 -50.28 -9.87
N GLN A 57 20.62 -50.65 -8.65
CA GLN A 57 20.08 -50.06 -7.41
C GLN A 57 20.43 -48.56 -7.29
N THR A 58 21.64 -48.14 -7.70
CA THR A 58 22.01 -46.72 -7.72
C THR A 58 21.24 -45.91 -8.75
N VAL A 59 20.98 -46.48 -9.94
CA VAL A 59 20.19 -45.83 -11.00
C VAL A 59 18.73 -45.67 -10.56
N GLU A 60 18.15 -46.69 -9.93
CA GLU A 60 16.80 -46.61 -9.35
C GLU A 60 16.70 -45.58 -8.22
N ALA A 61 17.70 -45.54 -7.32
CA ALA A 61 17.77 -44.54 -6.25
C ALA A 61 17.91 -43.11 -6.80
N GLN A 62 18.70 -42.93 -7.86
CA GLN A 62 18.86 -41.63 -8.52
C GLN A 62 17.58 -41.20 -9.23
N ALA A 63 16.86 -42.12 -9.88
CA ALA A 63 15.56 -41.85 -10.50
C ALA A 63 14.48 -41.50 -9.46
N ALA A 64 14.48 -42.18 -8.30
CA ALA A 64 13.58 -41.85 -7.19
C ALA A 64 13.87 -40.47 -6.59
N LEU A 65 15.15 -40.11 -6.45
CA LEU A 65 15.58 -38.78 -6.01
C LEU A 65 15.15 -37.69 -6.99
N GLN A 66 15.32 -37.92 -8.30
CA GLN A 66 14.87 -36.98 -9.34
C GLN A 66 13.36 -36.74 -9.27
N ARG A 67 12.55 -37.81 -9.14
CA ARG A 67 11.10 -37.69 -8.98
C ARG A 67 10.71 -36.89 -7.74
N THR A 68 11.33 -37.20 -6.59
CA THR A 68 11.07 -36.49 -5.32
C THR A 68 11.44 -35.01 -5.42
N LEU A 69 12.52 -34.68 -6.13
CA LEU A 69 12.92 -33.30 -6.38
C LEU A 69 11.92 -32.57 -7.28
N SER A 70 11.46 -33.21 -8.37
CA SER A 70 10.42 -32.64 -9.24
C SER A 70 9.13 -32.36 -8.47
N GLU A 71 8.67 -33.32 -7.66
CA GLU A 71 7.48 -33.15 -6.82
C GLU A 71 7.64 -32.01 -5.80
N ARG A 72 8.82 -31.88 -5.17
CA ARG A 72 9.11 -30.78 -4.24
C ARG A 72 9.16 -29.42 -4.95
N ILE A 73 9.74 -29.35 -6.14
CA ILE A 73 9.79 -28.10 -6.93
C ILE A 73 8.37 -27.70 -7.33
N GLU A 74 7.55 -28.64 -7.78
CA GLU A 74 6.18 -28.35 -8.17
C GLU A 74 5.31 -27.92 -6.97
N ALA A 75 5.49 -28.56 -5.81
CA ALA A 75 4.84 -28.13 -4.57
C ALA A 75 5.30 -26.74 -4.11
N LEU A 76 6.60 -26.42 -4.26
CA LEU A 76 7.14 -25.10 -3.96
C LEU A 76 6.61 -24.05 -4.91
N ASP A 77 6.56 -24.32 -6.21
CA ASP A 77 6.05 -23.41 -7.23
C ASP A 77 4.58 -23.04 -6.95
N LYS A 78 3.76 -24.05 -6.65
CA LYS A 78 2.36 -23.85 -6.26
C LYS A 78 2.22 -22.99 -5.02
N ARG A 79 2.98 -23.31 -3.97
CA ARG A 79 2.93 -22.58 -2.69
C ARG A 79 3.45 -21.14 -2.84
N LEU A 80 4.47 -20.92 -3.66
CA LEU A 80 4.98 -19.60 -3.98
C LEU A 80 3.95 -18.80 -4.78
N GLY A 81 3.31 -19.40 -5.77
CA GLY A 81 2.23 -18.77 -6.53
C GLY A 81 1.05 -18.34 -5.66
N GLU A 82 0.59 -19.22 -4.78
CA GLU A 82 -0.48 -18.91 -3.81
C GLU A 82 -0.07 -17.81 -2.83
N THR A 83 1.14 -17.88 -2.27
CA THR A 83 1.63 -16.88 -1.30
C THR A 83 1.83 -15.52 -1.96
N LEU A 84 2.38 -15.48 -3.18
CA LEU A 84 2.61 -14.24 -3.91
C LEU A 84 1.28 -13.61 -4.34
N SER A 85 0.31 -14.41 -4.79
CA SER A 85 -1.04 -13.94 -5.10
C SER A 85 -1.76 -13.38 -3.88
N ALA A 86 -1.72 -14.10 -2.75
CA ALA A 86 -2.30 -13.63 -1.49
C ALA A 86 -1.64 -12.33 -1.02
N SER A 87 -0.31 -12.24 -1.10
CA SER A 87 0.44 -11.04 -0.72
C SER A 87 0.13 -9.85 -1.63
N ALA A 88 -0.01 -10.07 -2.94
CA ALA A 88 -0.42 -9.04 -3.90
C ALA A 88 -1.84 -8.52 -3.60
N SER A 89 -2.78 -9.43 -3.31
CA SER A 89 -4.15 -9.06 -2.93
C SER A 89 -4.20 -8.27 -1.62
N GLN A 90 -3.47 -8.71 -0.59
CA GLN A 90 -3.36 -8.00 0.69
C GLN A 90 -2.76 -6.60 0.52
N THR A 91 -1.74 -6.48 -0.33
CA THR A 91 -1.09 -5.21 -0.66
C THR A 91 -2.05 -4.28 -1.40
N ALA A 92 -2.79 -4.78 -2.39
CA ALA A 92 -3.80 -4.00 -3.11
C ALA A 92 -4.90 -3.49 -2.18
N ALA A 93 -5.41 -4.33 -1.27
CA ALA A 93 -6.38 -3.92 -0.26
C ALA A 93 -5.84 -2.84 0.69
N THR A 94 -4.57 -2.96 1.10
CA THR A 94 -3.91 -1.98 1.96
C THR A 94 -3.73 -0.64 1.25
N ILE A 95 -3.31 -0.65 -0.02
CA ILE A 95 -3.18 0.57 -0.84
C ILE A 95 -4.54 1.22 -1.06
N ALA A 96 -5.59 0.44 -1.33
CA ALA A 96 -6.96 0.95 -1.46
C ALA A 96 -7.42 1.63 -0.16
N GLY A 97 -7.17 1.01 1.00
CA GLY A 97 -7.47 1.59 2.30
C GLY A 97 -6.69 2.89 2.58
N ILE A 98 -5.43 2.99 2.13
CA ILE A 98 -4.65 4.23 2.23
C ILE A 98 -5.25 5.32 1.32
N GLY A 99 -5.63 4.97 0.08
CA GLY A 99 -6.26 5.91 -0.85
C GLY A 99 -7.55 6.51 -0.30
N GLU A 100 -8.38 5.69 0.34
CA GLU A 100 -9.63 6.17 0.97
C GLU A 100 -9.36 7.08 2.17
N ARG A 101 -8.41 6.72 3.04
CA ARG A 101 -7.99 7.60 4.15
C ARG A 101 -7.42 8.93 3.66
N LEU A 102 -6.63 8.94 2.58
CA LEU A 102 -6.09 10.16 2.00
C LEU A 102 -7.19 11.06 1.42
N ASN A 103 -8.23 10.48 0.82
CA ASN A 103 -9.37 11.24 0.30
C ASN A 103 -10.15 11.93 1.45
N VAL A 104 -10.37 11.21 2.55
CA VAL A 104 -10.98 11.79 3.76
C VAL A 104 -10.10 12.90 4.35
N ILE A 105 -8.77 12.72 4.37
CA ILE A 105 -7.83 13.75 4.84
C ILE A 105 -7.86 14.99 3.94
N ASP A 106 -7.88 14.83 2.61
CA ASP A 106 -7.95 15.94 1.65
C ASP A 106 -9.26 16.74 1.83
N GLN A 107 -10.39 16.05 2.04
CA GLN A 107 -11.66 16.70 2.36
C GLN A 107 -11.60 17.45 3.70
N ALA A 108 -11.01 16.85 4.74
CA ALA A 108 -10.84 17.51 6.03
C ALA A 108 -9.95 18.76 5.92
N GLN A 109 -8.86 18.70 5.15
CA GLN A 109 -7.98 19.84 4.92
C GLN A 109 -8.68 20.97 4.17
N LYS A 110 -9.45 20.67 3.11
CA LYS A 110 -10.25 21.68 2.40
C LYS A 110 -11.23 22.41 3.32
N ASN A 111 -11.92 21.67 4.19
CA ASN A 111 -12.83 22.26 5.18
C ASN A 111 -12.09 23.13 6.20
N ILE A 112 -10.90 22.70 6.67
CA ILE A 112 -10.05 23.48 7.60
C ILE A 112 -9.53 24.76 6.93
N THR A 113 -9.10 24.70 5.66
CA THR A 113 -8.64 25.89 4.92
C THR A 113 -9.79 26.89 4.73
N ALA A 114 -10.99 26.42 4.38
CA ALA A 114 -12.17 27.27 4.24
C ALA A 114 -12.56 27.94 5.58
N LEU A 115 -12.57 27.18 6.67
CA LEU A 115 -12.85 27.70 8.00
C LEU A 115 -11.78 28.70 8.47
N SER A 116 -10.50 28.40 8.22
CA SER A 116 -9.40 29.28 8.60
C SER A 116 -9.47 30.62 7.88
N GLY A 117 -9.88 30.64 6.60
CA GLY A 117 -10.12 31.89 5.86
C GLY A 117 -11.25 32.74 6.45
N GLN A 118 -12.37 32.12 6.83
CA GLN A 118 -13.50 32.83 7.45
C GLN A 118 -13.17 33.39 8.85
N VAL A 119 -12.41 32.65 9.65
CA VAL A 119 -11.97 33.11 10.98
C VAL A 119 -10.98 34.27 10.87
N VAL A 120 -10.05 34.24 9.91
CA VAL A 120 -9.12 35.36 9.67
C VAL A 120 -9.87 36.60 9.19
N SER A 121 -10.82 36.46 8.27
CA SER A 121 -11.63 37.58 7.78
C SER A 121 -12.48 38.23 8.89
N LEU A 122 -13.09 37.44 9.77
CA LEU A 122 -13.80 37.96 10.95
C LEU A 122 -12.84 38.64 11.93
N GLN A 123 -11.65 38.08 12.13
CA GLN A 123 -10.63 38.68 12.99
C GLN A 123 -10.15 40.02 12.44
N GLU A 124 -9.95 40.15 11.12
CA GLU A 124 -9.56 41.41 10.47
C GLU A 124 -10.64 42.49 10.60
N ILE A 125 -11.91 42.14 10.35
CA ILE A 125 -13.06 43.05 10.53
C ILE A 125 -13.17 43.55 11.97
N LEU A 126 -12.92 42.68 12.95
CA LEU A 126 -12.99 43.02 14.38
C LEU A 126 -11.74 43.72 14.92
N SER A 127 -10.61 43.63 14.20
CA SER A 127 -9.34 44.26 14.57
C SER A 127 -9.31 45.75 14.27
N ASP A 128 -9.93 46.17 13.15
CA ASP A 128 -10.00 47.59 12.80
C ASP A 128 -11.18 48.30 13.50
N LYS A 129 -10.90 49.47 14.09
CA LYS A 129 -11.87 50.20 14.92
C LYS A 129 -13.03 50.76 14.10
N GLN A 130 -12.79 51.19 12.86
CA GLN A 130 -13.82 51.75 11.99
C GLN A 130 -14.69 50.64 11.41
N THR A 131 -14.07 49.58 10.88
CA THR A 131 -14.75 48.44 10.28
C THR A 131 -15.63 47.70 11.30
N ARG A 132 -15.13 47.50 12.53
CA ARG A 132 -15.93 46.96 13.64
C ARG A 132 -17.11 47.85 14.01
N GLY A 133 -16.90 49.18 14.03
CA GLY A 133 -17.97 50.14 14.29
C GLY A 133 -19.08 50.08 13.24
N ALA A 134 -18.70 50.03 11.96
CA ALA A 134 -19.62 49.89 10.84
C ALA A 134 -20.41 48.57 10.90
N PHE A 135 -19.73 47.45 11.19
CA PHE A 135 -20.39 46.15 11.36
C PHE A 135 -21.40 46.16 12.53
N GLY A 136 -21.04 46.76 13.65
CA GLY A 136 -21.94 46.91 14.80
C GLY A 136 -23.17 47.76 14.47
N GLN A 137 -22.98 48.85 13.74
CA GLN A 137 -24.05 49.72 13.29
C GLN A 137 -24.99 49.00 12.30
N GLU A 138 -24.46 48.37 11.26
CA GLU A 138 -25.25 47.62 10.27
C GLU A 138 -26.06 46.50 10.94
N ARG A 139 -25.45 45.80 11.91
CA ARG A 139 -26.15 44.77 12.68
C ARG A 139 -27.27 45.34 13.54
N MET A 140 -27.07 46.50 14.15
CA MET A 140 -28.09 47.20 14.93
C MET A 140 -29.24 47.67 14.03
N GLU A 141 -28.94 48.26 12.88
CA GLU A 141 -29.94 48.68 11.88
C GLU A 141 -30.79 47.51 11.42
N ALA A 142 -30.17 46.36 11.11
CA ALA A 142 -30.87 45.14 10.71
C ALA A 142 -31.82 44.62 11.80
N ILE A 143 -31.38 44.62 13.07
CA ILE A 143 -32.22 44.17 14.20
C ILE A 143 -33.42 45.11 14.40
N ILE A 144 -33.20 46.42 14.30
CA ILE A 144 -34.27 47.41 14.45
C ILE A 144 -35.28 47.29 13.31
N ALA A 145 -34.82 47.16 12.07
CA ALA A 145 -35.68 47.04 10.91
C ALA A 145 -36.51 45.74 10.89
N ASP A 146 -35.99 44.66 11.47
CA ASP A 146 -36.70 43.38 11.60
C ASP A 146 -37.79 43.42 12.69
N GLN A 147 -37.54 44.14 13.79
CA GLN A 147 -38.41 44.12 14.97
C GLN A 147 -39.43 45.25 15.03
N LEU A 148 -39.17 46.39 14.39
CA LEU A 148 -40.00 47.58 14.46
C LEU A 148 -40.57 47.95 13.09
N ALA A 149 -41.73 48.58 13.08
CA ALA A 149 -42.32 49.07 11.83
C ALA A 149 -41.49 50.26 11.28
N PRO A 150 -41.41 50.44 9.95
CA PRO A 150 -40.55 51.47 9.33
C PRO A 150 -40.91 52.91 9.73
N ASN A 151 -42.12 53.15 10.25
CA ASN A 151 -42.57 54.45 10.74
C ASN A 151 -42.20 54.72 12.20
N GLN A 152 -41.65 53.74 12.92
CA GLN A 152 -41.31 53.83 14.35
C GLN A 152 -39.84 54.11 14.59
N PHE A 153 -38.98 54.13 13.58
CA PHE A 153 -37.56 54.44 13.76
C PHE A 153 -37.02 55.30 12.62
N GLU A 154 -35.92 55.98 12.88
CA GLU A 154 -35.20 56.79 11.89
C GLU A 154 -33.70 56.68 12.17
N PHE A 155 -32.94 56.24 11.16
CA PHE A 155 -31.49 56.13 11.25
C PHE A 155 -30.83 57.48 10.97
N GLN A 156 -29.75 57.78 11.69
CA GLN A 156 -28.96 59.00 11.52
C GLN A 156 -29.76 60.33 11.59
N PHE A 157 -30.85 60.36 12.35
CA PHE A 157 -31.66 61.55 12.59
C PHE A 157 -30.85 62.59 13.39
N THR A 158 -30.90 63.87 12.97
CA THR A 158 -30.27 64.96 13.73
C THR A 158 -31.28 65.52 14.73
N LEU A 159 -30.97 65.40 16.02
CA LEU A 159 -31.78 65.95 17.11
C LEU A 159 -31.72 67.49 17.10
N SER A 160 -32.70 68.13 17.75
CA SER A 160 -32.79 69.59 17.88
C SER A 160 -31.60 70.24 18.60
N ASN A 161 -30.82 69.47 19.34
CA ASN A 161 -29.58 69.88 20.00
C ASN A 161 -28.32 69.74 19.11
N GLY A 162 -28.49 69.40 17.82
CA GLY A 162 -27.40 69.22 16.86
C GLY A 162 -26.65 67.90 16.98
N ARG A 163 -27.03 67.01 17.91
CA ARG A 163 -26.43 65.67 18.02
C ARG A 163 -27.11 64.69 17.06
N ARG A 164 -26.31 63.78 16.51
CA ARG A 164 -26.76 62.74 15.59
C ARG A 164 -26.44 61.36 16.18
N PRO A 165 -27.41 60.71 16.83
CA PRO A 165 -27.29 59.31 17.21
C PRO A 165 -27.40 58.37 16.00
N ASP A 166 -27.04 57.10 16.21
CA ASP A 166 -27.10 56.08 15.17
C ASP A 166 -28.56 55.75 14.80
N CYS A 167 -29.46 55.66 15.79
CA CYS A 167 -30.89 55.45 15.56
C CYS A 167 -31.76 56.20 16.57
N VAL A 168 -32.94 56.63 16.13
CA VAL A 168 -33.99 57.20 16.97
C VAL A 168 -35.27 56.38 16.80
N ILE A 169 -35.81 55.89 17.91
CA ILE A 169 -37.06 55.12 17.95
C ILE A 169 -38.17 56.03 18.52
N ARG A 170 -39.27 56.15 17.78
CA ARG A 170 -40.47 56.92 18.15
C ARG A 170 -41.45 55.98 18.82
N VAL A 171 -41.76 56.25 20.09
CA VAL A 171 -42.70 55.44 20.85
C VAL A 171 -44.13 55.94 20.56
N PRO A 172 -45.05 55.08 20.11
CA PRO A 172 -46.44 55.49 19.93
C PRO A 172 -47.04 55.88 21.29
N ASN A 173 -47.79 57.00 21.32
CA ASN A 173 -48.47 57.54 22.50
C ASN A 173 -47.56 58.18 23.57
N VAL A 174 -46.30 58.49 23.26
CA VAL A 174 -45.42 59.28 24.13
C VAL A 174 -44.78 60.39 23.28
N GLU A 175 -44.72 61.63 23.79
CA GLU A 175 -44.03 62.74 23.12
C GLU A 175 -42.48 62.61 23.13
N GLY A 176 -41.97 61.47 23.58
CA GLY A 176 -40.55 61.18 23.72
C GLY A 176 -40.02 60.31 22.58
N VAL A 177 -38.74 60.50 22.27
CA VAL A 177 -37.98 59.62 21.38
C VAL A 177 -36.91 58.88 22.17
N ILE A 178 -36.73 57.59 21.87
CA ILE A 178 -35.64 56.78 22.42
C ILE A 178 -34.45 56.92 21.48
N VAL A 179 -33.31 57.27 22.03
CA VAL A 179 -32.06 57.43 21.29
C VAL A 179 -31.20 56.18 21.49
N VAL A 180 -30.72 55.61 20.39
CA VAL A 180 -29.86 54.43 20.38
C VAL A 180 -28.53 54.81 19.72
N ASP A 181 -27.43 54.60 20.43
CA ASP A 181 -26.07 54.73 19.93
C ASP A 181 -25.34 53.40 20.16
N ALA A 182 -24.73 52.86 19.11
CA ALA A 182 -24.10 51.55 19.10
C ALA A 182 -22.59 51.63 19.37
N LYS A 183 -22.07 52.77 19.82
CA LYS A 183 -20.65 52.92 20.10
C LYS A 183 -20.27 52.22 21.40
N PHE A 184 -19.22 51.40 21.32
CA PHE A 184 -18.70 50.68 22.47
C PHE A 184 -17.17 50.85 22.58
N PRO A 185 -16.65 51.36 23.71
CA PRO A 185 -15.21 51.48 23.94
C PRO A 185 -14.61 50.12 24.32
N LEU A 186 -14.44 49.25 23.32
CA LEU A 186 -13.99 47.86 23.48
C LEU A 186 -12.65 47.78 24.22
N GLU A 187 -11.68 48.62 23.87
CA GLU A 187 -10.34 48.63 24.48
C GLU A 187 -10.39 48.87 26.01
N ALA A 188 -11.22 49.82 26.45
CA ALA A 188 -11.40 50.10 27.87
C ALA A 188 -12.14 48.98 28.59
N TYR A 189 -13.08 48.33 27.91
CA TYR A 189 -13.80 47.17 28.44
C TYR A 189 -12.90 45.94 28.56
N GLU A 190 -12.08 45.66 27.56
CA GLU A 190 -11.09 44.56 27.58
C GLU A 190 -10.02 44.81 28.65
N ALA A 191 -9.55 46.05 28.81
CA ALA A 191 -8.64 46.42 29.87
C ALA A 191 -9.27 46.23 31.26
N PHE A 192 -10.57 46.53 31.42
CA PHE A 192 -11.29 46.25 32.66
C PHE A 192 -11.47 44.74 32.91
N ARG A 193 -11.78 43.96 31.87
CA ARG A 193 -12.05 42.52 31.97
C ARG A 193 -10.80 41.68 32.20
N SER A 194 -9.67 42.09 31.64
CA SER A 194 -8.39 41.36 31.75
C SER A 194 -7.68 41.55 33.09
N LEU A 195 -8.19 42.43 33.96
CA LEU A 195 -7.61 42.66 35.28
C LEU A 195 -7.88 41.50 36.26
N PRO A 196 -6.85 41.01 36.96
CA PRO A 196 -6.99 40.09 38.10
C PRO A 196 -7.83 40.70 39.24
N ALA A 197 -8.28 39.85 40.17
CA ALA A 197 -9.09 40.29 41.32
C ALA A 197 -8.41 41.37 42.19
N ASP A 198 -7.09 41.33 42.29
CA ASP A 198 -6.26 42.31 43.04
C ASP A 198 -5.71 43.46 42.16
N GLY A 199 -6.08 43.50 40.88
CA GLY A 199 -5.67 44.56 39.97
C GLY A 199 -6.34 45.89 40.29
N ASP A 200 -5.78 47.01 39.79
CA ASP A 200 -6.34 48.36 39.98
C ASP A 200 -7.63 48.57 39.17
N ARG A 201 -8.69 47.91 39.64
CA ARG A 201 -10.03 47.93 39.06
C ARG A 201 -10.63 49.33 39.11
N LYS A 202 -10.21 50.18 40.06
CA LYS A 202 -10.68 51.58 40.16
C LYS A 202 -10.23 52.40 38.97
N ALA A 203 -8.95 52.34 38.61
CA ALA A 203 -8.42 53.07 37.47
C ALA A 203 -9.06 52.62 36.14
N ALA A 204 -9.20 51.31 35.92
CA ALA A 204 -9.84 50.78 34.72
C ALA A 204 -11.34 51.12 34.63
N THR A 205 -12.06 51.11 35.76
CA THR A 205 -13.47 51.54 35.81
C THR A 205 -13.61 53.02 35.49
N ALA A 206 -12.71 53.87 36.03
CA ALA A 206 -12.72 55.30 35.75
C ALA A 206 -12.46 55.58 34.26
N ARG A 207 -11.51 54.85 33.65
CA ARG A 207 -11.20 54.94 32.22
C ARG A 207 -12.38 54.49 31.36
N LEU A 208 -12.98 53.33 31.66
CA LEU A 208 -14.17 52.84 30.94
C LEU A 208 -15.32 53.85 31.02
N ARG A 209 -15.58 54.42 32.21
CA ARG A 209 -16.62 55.42 32.39
C ARG A 209 -16.34 56.69 31.58
N ALA A 210 -15.11 57.18 31.58
CA ALA A 210 -14.74 58.36 30.80
C ALA A 210 -14.91 58.12 29.29
N ASP A 211 -14.49 56.96 28.81
CA ASP A 211 -14.60 56.61 27.38
C ASP A 211 -16.07 56.42 26.97
N VAL A 212 -16.91 55.80 27.82
CA VAL A 212 -18.36 55.73 27.57
C VAL A 212 -18.97 57.13 27.50
N LEU A 213 -18.70 58.01 28.48
CA LEU A 213 -19.26 59.38 28.49
C LEU A 213 -18.81 60.25 27.31
N LYS A 214 -17.65 59.95 26.73
CA LYS A 214 -17.11 60.68 25.58
C LYS A 214 -17.67 60.16 24.26
N HIS A 215 -17.91 58.86 24.18
CA HIS A 215 -18.23 58.17 22.95
C HIS A 215 -19.70 57.78 22.81
N VAL A 216 -20.52 57.86 23.87
CA VAL A 216 -21.97 57.59 23.92
C VAL A 216 -22.70 58.83 24.45
#